data_AF-A0A1S3ZHF3-F1
#
_entry.id   AF-A0A1S3ZHF3-F1
#
_cell.length_a   1.000
_cell.length_b   1.000
_cell.length_c   1.000
_cell.angle_alpha   90.00
_cell.angle_beta   90.00
_cell.angle_gamma   90.00
#
_symmetry.space_group_name_H-M   'P 1'
#
loop_
_entity.id
_entity.type
_entity.pdbx_description
1 polymer ?
#
loop_
_entity_poly.entity_id
_entity_poly.type
_entity_poly.pdbx_seq_one_letter_code
_entity_poly.pdbx_strand_id
1 'polypeptide(L)'
;MELIIFLVFSFLIHGALGNGEIVCEDLSVGKCAYSVASSGKRCTLETYESSEGTTGYQCKTSEVVVAINGIANWIESDECISACGANRDSVGISSDSLLESSFTSKFCSQQCYQKCPNIVDLYYNLALGEGVYLPAFCNGKNLNGRREMSQIQSSGAALAPASDGYGRQLTEGPAASTGYSGEYGRQLSEGPAASPAITFDDMEAAAPW
;
A
#
# COMPACT_ATOMS: atom_id res chain seq x y z
N MET A 1 20.32 -16.44 -48.20
CA MET A 1 19.89 -15.07 -47.83
C MET A 1 18.98 -15.12 -46.61
N GLU A 2 17.88 -15.89 -46.62
CA GLU A 2 17.02 -16.21 -45.46
C GLU A 2 17.69 -16.11 -44.07
N LEU A 3 18.67 -16.99 -43.79
CA LEU A 3 19.33 -17.09 -42.48
C LEU A 3 20.03 -15.80 -42.01
N ILE A 4 20.54 -14.98 -42.94
CA ILE A 4 21.16 -13.69 -42.63
C ILE A 4 20.09 -12.65 -42.29
N ILE A 5 18.95 -12.67 -42.99
CA ILE A 5 17.81 -11.79 -42.72
C ILE A 5 17.25 -12.09 -41.32
N PHE A 6 17.05 -13.37 -40.97
CA PHE A 6 16.61 -13.78 -39.63
C PHE A 6 17.60 -13.38 -38.52
N LEU A 7 18.91 -13.54 -38.73
CA LEU A 7 19.92 -13.11 -37.76
C LEU A 7 19.98 -11.59 -37.60
N VAL A 8 19.89 -10.81 -38.68
CA VAL A 8 19.86 -9.35 -38.61
C VAL A 8 18.59 -8.84 -37.94
N PHE A 9 17.41 -9.41 -38.27
CA PHE A 9 16.18 -9.10 -37.55
C PHE A 9 16.29 -9.44 -36.05
N SER A 10 16.90 -10.58 -35.73
CA SER A 10 17.13 -10.97 -34.33
C SER A 10 18.00 -9.94 -33.61
N PHE A 11 19.13 -9.52 -34.18
CA PHE A 11 19.98 -8.49 -33.58
C PHE A 11 19.30 -7.11 -33.45
N LEU A 12 18.44 -6.73 -34.40
CA LEU A 12 17.64 -5.49 -34.30
C LEU A 12 16.60 -5.56 -33.17
N ILE A 13 15.99 -6.72 -32.92
CA ILE A 13 15.05 -6.92 -31.80
C ILE A 13 15.80 -6.94 -30.45
N HIS A 14 17.00 -7.54 -30.38
CA HIS A 14 17.83 -7.50 -29.17
C HIS A 14 18.44 -6.12 -28.89
N GLY A 15 18.64 -5.29 -29.92
CA GLY A 15 19.16 -3.92 -29.77
C GLY A 15 18.16 -2.90 -29.19
N ALA A 16 16.88 -3.24 -29.09
CA ALA A 16 15.83 -2.39 -28.51
C ALA A 16 15.61 -2.65 -27.01
N LEU A 17 16.15 -3.74 -26.46
CA LEU A 17 16.24 -3.97 -25.02
C LEU A 17 17.48 -3.23 -24.50
N GLY A 18 17.29 -1.92 -24.29
CA GLY A 18 18.35 -1.05 -23.79
C GLY A 18 18.80 -1.48 -22.40
N ASN A 19 19.93 -2.17 -22.31
CA ASN A 19 20.76 -2.27 -21.10
C ASN A 19 21.48 -0.93 -20.82
N GLY A 20 20.73 0.17 -20.95
CA GLY A 20 21.11 1.49 -20.48
C GLY A 20 20.74 1.65 -19.02
N GLU A 21 21.39 2.60 -18.38
CA GLU A 21 21.08 3.00 -17.02
C GLU A 21 19.72 3.73 -17.00
N ILE A 22 18.77 3.26 -16.19
CA ILE A 22 17.53 3.99 -15.93
C ILE A 22 17.82 5.10 -14.93
N VAL A 23 17.83 6.32 -15.45
CA VAL A 23 17.70 7.57 -14.71
C VAL A 23 16.24 8.00 -14.81
N CYS A 24 15.57 8.28 -13.69
CA CYS A 24 14.13 8.58 -13.70
C CYS A 24 13.81 9.83 -14.52
N GLU A 25 14.67 10.85 -14.42
CA GLU A 25 14.55 12.14 -15.10
C GLU A 25 14.56 12.02 -16.64
N ASP A 26 15.13 10.94 -17.20
CA ASP A 26 15.16 10.65 -18.64
C ASP A 26 13.92 9.86 -19.13
N LEU A 27 13.05 9.41 -18.22
CA LEU A 27 11.85 8.65 -18.57
C LEU A 27 10.72 9.56 -19.04
N SER A 28 10.08 9.16 -20.14
CA SER A 28 8.80 9.72 -20.56
C SER A 28 7.70 9.45 -19.51
N VAL A 29 6.73 10.36 -19.40
CA VAL A 29 5.61 10.30 -18.44
C VAL A 29 5.01 8.90 -18.30
N GLY A 30 4.60 8.28 -19.42
CA GLY A 30 4.01 6.93 -19.41
C GLY A 30 4.94 5.79 -18.97
N LYS A 31 6.24 6.04 -18.79
CA LYS A 31 7.20 5.08 -18.22
C LYS A 31 7.66 5.47 -16.82
N CYS A 32 7.22 6.58 -16.26
CA CYS A 32 7.70 7.08 -14.98
C CYS A 32 7.16 6.29 -13.78
N ALA A 33 5.83 6.28 -13.61
CA ALA A 33 5.21 5.62 -12.46
C ALA A 33 5.51 4.12 -12.45
N TYR A 34 5.82 3.59 -11.26
CA TYR A 34 6.19 2.19 -11.01
C TYR A 34 7.47 1.70 -11.74
N SER A 35 8.37 2.61 -12.11
CA SER A 35 9.74 2.27 -12.52
C SER A 35 10.73 2.37 -11.37
N VAL A 36 11.88 1.70 -11.51
CA VAL A 36 13.00 1.71 -10.56
C VAL A 36 14.29 2.01 -11.29
N ALA A 37 15.00 3.04 -10.83
CA ALA A 37 16.29 3.45 -11.36
C ALA A 37 17.36 2.37 -11.18
N SER A 38 18.50 2.55 -11.85
CA SER A 38 19.72 1.77 -11.63
C SER A 38 20.17 1.73 -10.16
N SER A 39 19.92 2.82 -9.43
CA SER A 39 20.25 3.01 -8.01
C SER A 39 19.33 2.25 -7.04
N GLY A 40 18.30 1.56 -7.53
CA GLY A 40 17.28 0.91 -6.70
C GLY A 40 16.24 1.88 -6.10
N LYS A 41 16.38 3.18 -6.34
CA LYS A 41 15.37 4.20 -6.01
C LYS A 41 14.20 4.15 -7.01
N ARG A 42 12.97 4.31 -6.53
CA ARG A 42 11.78 4.35 -7.38
C ARG A 42 11.65 5.68 -8.11
N CYS A 43 11.06 5.64 -9.28
CA CYS A 43 10.67 6.84 -10.01
C CYS A 43 9.28 7.31 -9.57
N THR A 44 9.10 8.62 -9.45
CA THR A 44 7.82 9.27 -9.11
C THR A 44 7.47 10.30 -10.18
N LEU A 45 6.21 10.33 -10.58
CA LEU A 45 5.68 11.36 -11.48
C LEU A 45 5.29 12.57 -10.64
N GLU A 46 5.73 13.76 -11.05
CA GLU A 46 5.42 15.02 -10.37
C GLU A 46 4.78 16.01 -11.34
N THR A 47 3.92 16.88 -10.81
CA THR A 47 3.38 18.04 -11.54
C THR A 47 4.29 19.26 -11.38
N TYR A 48 4.43 20.07 -12.43
CA TYR A 48 5.07 21.38 -12.37
C TYR A 48 4.20 22.44 -13.07
N GLU A 49 4.35 23.71 -12.70
CA GLU A 49 3.73 24.83 -13.41
C GLU A 49 4.62 25.24 -14.58
N SER A 50 4.09 25.19 -15.81
CA SER A 50 4.80 25.67 -16.99
C SER A 50 4.79 27.21 -17.05
N SER A 51 5.73 27.78 -17.81
CA SER A 51 5.75 29.21 -18.12
C SER A 51 4.51 29.71 -18.87
N GLU A 52 3.69 28.80 -19.41
CA GLU A 52 2.44 29.09 -20.12
C GLU A 52 1.21 29.01 -19.19
N GLY A 53 1.41 28.75 -17.89
CA GLY A 53 0.33 28.60 -16.91
C GLY A 53 -0.40 27.25 -16.99
N THR A 54 0.16 26.28 -17.71
CA THR A 54 -0.36 24.91 -17.81
C THR A 54 0.36 23.97 -16.85
N THR A 55 -0.36 23.02 -16.25
CA THR A 55 0.27 21.98 -15.43
C THR A 55 0.97 20.98 -16.35
N GLY A 56 2.29 20.91 -16.27
CA GLY A 56 3.11 19.88 -16.90
C GLY A 56 3.41 18.72 -15.96
N TYR A 57 3.98 17.64 -16.51
CA TYR A 57 4.39 16.46 -15.77
C TYR A 57 5.87 16.16 -16.02
N GLN A 58 6.60 15.85 -14.95
CA GLN A 58 8.02 15.48 -14.99
C GLN A 58 8.24 14.19 -14.21
N CYS A 59 9.23 13.39 -14.61
CA CYS A 59 9.66 12.24 -13.83
C CYS A 59 10.84 12.61 -12.92
N LYS A 60 10.85 12.06 -11.70
CA LYS A 60 11.88 12.29 -10.68
C LYS A 60 12.29 11.02 -9.98
N THR A 61 13.53 10.98 -9.52
CA THR A 61 14.02 9.96 -8.60
C THR A 61 13.48 10.23 -7.18
N SER A 62 12.75 9.27 -6.61
CA SER A 62 12.24 9.30 -5.23
C SER A 62 13.29 8.82 -4.22
N GLU A 63 13.14 9.19 -2.95
CA GLU A 63 13.91 8.56 -1.85
C GLU A 63 13.36 7.17 -1.44
N VAL A 64 12.21 6.74 -1.98
CA VAL A 64 11.68 5.40 -1.74
C VAL A 64 12.50 4.36 -2.49
N VAL A 65 13.32 3.60 -1.76
CA VAL A 65 14.09 2.46 -2.28
C VAL A 65 13.20 1.22 -2.39
N VAL A 66 13.48 0.36 -3.37
CA VAL A 66 12.90 -0.99 -3.47
C VAL A 66 13.39 -1.89 -2.32
N ALA A 67 12.51 -2.62 -1.66
CA ALA A 67 12.92 -3.48 -0.53
C ALA A 67 13.28 -4.91 -0.98
N ILE A 68 12.76 -5.36 -2.14
CA ILE A 68 13.11 -6.65 -2.74
C ILE A 68 14.40 -6.58 -3.56
N ASN A 69 15.29 -7.53 -3.31
CA ASN A 69 16.55 -7.68 -4.03
C ASN A 69 16.31 -8.03 -5.52
N GLY A 70 17.16 -7.50 -6.40
CA GLY A 70 17.16 -7.82 -7.82
C GLY A 70 16.25 -6.96 -8.71
N ILE A 71 15.51 -6.00 -8.14
CA ILE A 71 14.65 -5.08 -8.90
C ILE A 71 15.28 -3.68 -8.93
N ALA A 72 16.40 -3.57 -9.63
CA ALA A 72 16.97 -2.29 -10.06
C ALA A 72 16.92 -2.24 -11.59
N ASN A 73 16.91 -1.04 -12.18
CA ASN A 73 16.83 -0.86 -13.62
C ASN A 73 15.55 -1.50 -14.24
N TRP A 74 14.40 -1.31 -13.57
CA TRP A 74 13.13 -1.99 -13.87
C TRP A 74 12.04 -1.02 -14.34
N ILE A 75 11.22 -1.47 -15.29
CA ILE A 75 9.99 -0.78 -15.72
C ILE A 75 8.87 -1.83 -15.74
N GLU A 76 7.82 -1.63 -14.95
CA GLU A 76 6.67 -2.54 -14.96
C GLU A 76 5.94 -2.52 -16.31
N SER A 77 5.47 -3.68 -16.78
CA SER A 77 4.79 -3.83 -18.07
C SER A 77 3.34 -3.35 -18.04
N ASP A 78 2.74 -3.05 -19.20
CA ASP A 78 1.32 -2.65 -19.28
C ASP A 78 0.37 -3.75 -18.80
N GLU A 79 0.72 -5.01 -19.05
CA GLU A 79 0.01 -6.17 -18.54
C GLU A 79 0.04 -6.19 -17.00
N CYS A 80 1.20 -5.91 -16.41
CA CYS A 80 1.35 -5.81 -14.97
C CYS A 80 0.50 -4.65 -14.39
N ILE A 81 0.66 -3.43 -14.91
CA ILE A 81 -0.09 -2.24 -14.49
C ILE A 81 -1.60 -2.54 -14.50
N SER A 82 -2.10 -3.13 -15.59
CA SER A 82 -3.52 -3.50 -15.75
C SER A 82 -3.98 -4.58 -14.76
N ALA A 83 -3.13 -5.58 -14.48
CA ALA A 83 -3.41 -6.68 -13.55
C ALA A 83 -3.50 -6.22 -12.09
N CYS A 84 -2.67 -5.26 -11.67
CA CYS A 84 -2.81 -4.63 -10.35
C CYS A 84 -3.89 -3.54 -10.29
N GLY A 85 -4.37 -3.06 -11.43
CA GLY A 85 -5.29 -1.91 -11.48
C GLY A 85 -4.61 -0.57 -11.25
N ALA A 86 -3.28 -0.53 -11.35
CA ALA A 86 -2.47 0.67 -11.25
C ALA A 86 -2.65 1.58 -12.49
N ASN A 87 -2.19 2.84 -12.39
CA ASN A 87 -2.25 3.80 -13.49
C ASN A 87 -0.87 4.45 -13.73
N ARG A 88 -0.41 4.47 -15.00
CA ARG A 88 0.86 5.11 -15.38
C ARG A 88 0.89 6.62 -15.16
N ASP A 89 -0.30 7.25 -15.11
CA ASP A 89 -0.46 8.68 -14.88
C ASP A 89 -0.62 9.04 -13.38
N SER A 90 -0.43 8.08 -12.47
CA SER A 90 -0.42 8.32 -11.01
C SER A 90 0.70 9.30 -10.63
N VAL A 91 0.31 10.44 -10.05
CA VAL A 91 1.22 11.45 -9.51
C VAL A 91 1.61 11.10 -8.08
N GLY A 92 2.90 11.15 -7.77
CA GLY A 92 3.44 10.83 -6.46
C GLY A 92 3.49 9.34 -6.14
N ILE A 93 3.80 9.05 -4.88
CA ILE A 93 3.72 7.72 -4.28
C ILE A 93 2.86 7.87 -3.02
N SER A 94 1.68 7.25 -3.00
CA SER A 94 0.83 7.20 -1.81
C SER A 94 0.08 5.87 -1.67
N SER A 95 -0.35 5.60 -0.44
CA SER A 95 -1.19 4.48 -0.04
C SER A 95 -2.67 4.66 -0.40
N ASP A 96 -3.11 5.88 -0.76
CA ASP A 96 -4.54 6.22 -0.92
C ASP A 96 -5.29 5.31 -1.90
N SER A 97 -4.61 4.80 -2.94
CA SER A 97 -5.20 3.84 -3.89
C SER A 97 -5.75 2.58 -3.19
N LEU A 98 -5.21 2.21 -2.03
CA LEU A 98 -5.72 1.08 -1.24
C LEU A 98 -7.18 1.31 -0.79
N LEU A 99 -7.59 2.57 -0.56
CA LEU A 99 -8.96 2.96 -0.20
C LEU A 99 -9.97 2.68 -1.32
N GLU A 100 -9.51 2.65 -2.58
CA GLU A 100 -10.34 2.45 -3.75
C GLU A 100 -10.59 0.96 -4.02
N SER A 101 -11.82 0.49 -3.80
CA SER A 101 -12.19 -0.92 -4.00
C SER A 101 -11.89 -1.46 -5.40
N SER A 102 -11.96 -0.60 -6.42
CA SER A 102 -11.56 -0.88 -7.81
C SER A 102 -10.08 -1.26 -7.93
N PHE A 103 -9.18 -0.41 -7.41
CA PHE A 103 -7.75 -0.71 -7.34
C PHE A 103 -7.52 -1.96 -6.48
N THR A 104 -8.06 -1.98 -5.27
CA THR A 104 -7.73 -3.04 -4.32
C THR A 104 -8.22 -4.43 -4.72
N SER A 105 -9.33 -4.55 -5.46
CA SER A 105 -9.80 -5.83 -5.98
C SER A 105 -8.83 -6.46 -6.98
N LYS A 106 -8.18 -5.64 -7.81
CA LYS A 106 -7.15 -6.06 -8.77
C LYS A 106 -5.79 -6.25 -8.12
N PHE A 107 -5.38 -5.33 -7.26
CA PHE A 107 -4.10 -5.38 -6.56
C PHE A 107 -3.93 -6.66 -5.72
N CYS A 108 -4.97 -7.10 -5.00
CA CYS A 108 -4.94 -8.38 -4.27
C CYS A 108 -5.33 -9.60 -5.13
N SER A 109 -5.29 -9.49 -6.46
CA SER A 109 -5.43 -10.66 -7.33
C SER A 109 -4.11 -11.42 -7.42
N GLN A 110 -4.21 -12.74 -7.64
CA GLN A 110 -3.05 -13.58 -7.96
C GLN A 110 -2.31 -13.09 -9.22
N GLN A 111 -3.01 -12.47 -10.16
CA GLN A 111 -2.40 -11.94 -11.39
C GLN A 111 -1.47 -10.76 -11.12
N CYS A 112 -1.81 -9.88 -10.18
CA CYS A 112 -0.92 -8.81 -9.72
C CYS A 112 0.29 -9.41 -8.98
N TYR A 113 0.03 -10.24 -7.96
CA TYR A 113 1.06 -10.84 -7.11
C TYR A 113 2.13 -11.64 -7.87
N GLN A 114 1.74 -12.33 -8.94
CA GLN A 114 2.66 -13.16 -9.75
C GLN A 114 3.40 -12.38 -10.86
N LYS A 115 2.95 -11.17 -11.24
CA LYS A 115 3.47 -10.44 -12.40
C LYS A 115 4.13 -9.09 -12.07
N CYS A 116 3.88 -8.55 -10.88
CA CYS A 116 4.18 -7.15 -10.56
C CYS A 116 4.99 -6.99 -9.27
N PRO A 117 6.21 -7.54 -9.21
CA PRO A 117 6.97 -7.54 -7.98
C PRO A 117 7.30 -6.12 -7.48
N ASN A 118 7.49 -5.11 -8.34
CA ASN A 118 7.72 -3.74 -7.88
C ASN A 118 6.45 -3.09 -7.32
N ILE A 119 5.30 -3.26 -7.98
CA ILE A 119 4.01 -2.70 -7.50
C ILE A 119 3.62 -3.34 -6.17
N VAL A 120 3.77 -4.67 -6.06
CA VAL A 120 3.46 -5.43 -4.84
C VAL A 120 4.38 -5.01 -3.70
N ASP A 121 5.69 -4.93 -3.92
CA ASP A 121 6.64 -4.44 -2.91
C ASP A 121 6.31 -2.99 -2.49
N LEU A 122 5.98 -2.10 -3.44
CA LEU A 122 5.65 -0.71 -3.14
C LEU A 122 4.45 -0.60 -2.20
N TYR A 123 3.30 -1.16 -2.58
CA TYR A 123 2.08 -1.06 -1.78
C TYR A 123 2.15 -1.90 -0.49
N TYR A 124 2.96 -2.97 -0.44
CA TYR A 124 3.22 -3.71 0.79
C TYR A 124 3.97 -2.85 1.82
N ASN A 125 5.04 -2.17 1.41
CA ASN A 125 5.79 -1.30 2.32
C ASN A 125 5.01 -0.03 2.69
N LEU A 126 4.20 0.54 1.78
CA LEU A 126 3.29 1.64 2.10
C LEU A 126 2.26 1.23 3.14
N ALA A 127 1.55 0.12 2.93
CA ALA A 127 0.56 -0.40 3.87
C ALA A 127 1.18 -0.72 5.24
N LEU A 128 2.38 -1.34 5.27
CA LEU A 128 3.10 -1.58 6.53
C LEU A 128 3.47 -0.27 7.24
N GLY A 129 3.84 0.78 6.50
CA GLY A 129 4.07 2.12 7.05
C GLY A 129 2.83 2.74 7.71
N GLU A 130 1.64 2.35 7.27
CA GLU A 130 0.34 2.70 7.88
C GLU A 130 -0.14 1.73 8.97
N GLY A 131 0.65 0.68 9.28
CA GLY A 131 0.28 -0.37 10.23
C GLY A 131 -0.67 -1.44 9.68
N VAL A 132 -0.87 -1.50 8.36
CA VAL A 132 -1.74 -2.48 7.68
C VAL A 132 -0.94 -3.66 7.16
N TYR A 133 -1.25 -4.87 7.66
CA TYR A 133 -0.71 -6.11 7.11
C TYR A 133 -1.47 -6.54 5.85
N LEU A 134 -0.87 -6.32 4.68
CA LEU A 134 -1.51 -6.56 3.37
C LEU A 134 -2.18 -7.93 3.21
N PRO A 135 -1.58 -9.08 3.58
CA PRO A 135 -2.22 -10.38 3.38
C PRO A 135 -3.55 -10.52 4.14
N ALA A 136 -3.60 -10.07 5.40
CA ALA A 136 -4.85 -10.03 6.17
C ALA A 136 -5.86 -9.05 5.53
N PHE A 137 -5.40 -7.89 5.06
CA PHE A 137 -6.23 -6.90 4.37
C PHE A 137 -6.79 -7.42 3.03
N CYS A 138 -5.99 -8.15 2.24
CA CYS A 138 -6.42 -8.83 1.01
C CYS A 138 -7.50 -9.88 1.32
N ASN A 139 -7.29 -10.71 2.34
CA ASN A 139 -8.22 -11.77 2.76
C ASN A 139 -9.53 -11.17 3.33
N GLY A 140 -9.44 -10.06 4.07
CA GLY A 140 -10.57 -9.35 4.69
C GLY A 140 -11.56 -8.70 3.70
N LYS A 141 -11.29 -8.75 2.39
CA LYS A 141 -12.17 -8.19 1.34
C LYS A 141 -13.48 -8.93 1.16
N ASN A 142 -13.63 -10.14 1.70
CA ASN A 142 -14.94 -10.78 1.77
C ASN A 142 -15.86 -10.19 2.86
N LEU A 143 -15.35 -9.40 3.84
CA LEU A 143 -16.19 -8.98 4.98
C LEU A 143 -16.04 -7.53 5.48
N ASN A 144 -14.88 -6.84 5.43
CA ASN A 144 -14.81 -5.50 6.05
C ASN A 144 -13.67 -4.54 5.65
N GLY A 145 -13.05 -4.68 4.47
CA GLY A 145 -11.86 -3.89 4.08
C GLY A 145 -11.99 -2.34 4.19
N ARG A 146 -13.21 -1.79 4.13
CA ARG A 146 -13.47 -0.35 4.33
C ARG A 146 -13.32 0.09 5.79
N ARG A 147 -13.56 -0.80 6.76
CA ARG A 147 -13.52 -0.49 8.20
C ARG A 147 -12.10 -0.30 8.70
N GLU A 148 -11.16 -1.15 8.25
CA GLU A 148 -9.75 -1.09 8.67
C GLU A 148 -9.10 0.24 8.29
N MET A 149 -9.14 0.64 7.01
CA MET A 149 -8.59 1.95 6.62
C MET A 149 -9.38 3.15 7.13
N SER A 150 -10.69 3.05 7.34
CA SER A 150 -11.45 4.14 7.99
C SER A 150 -11.01 4.38 9.45
N GLN A 151 -10.49 3.35 10.12
CA GLN A 151 -9.93 3.50 11.47
C GLN A 151 -8.59 4.24 11.44
N ILE A 152 -7.78 4.11 10.37
CA ILE A 152 -6.52 4.86 10.21
C ILE A 152 -6.80 6.36 10.10
N GLN A 153 -7.73 6.77 9.24
CA GLN A 153 -8.15 8.18 9.13
C GLN A 153 -8.76 8.75 10.43
N SER A 154 -9.37 7.88 11.26
CA SER A 154 -10.05 8.30 12.50
C SER A 154 -9.16 8.19 13.75
N SER A 155 -7.98 7.58 13.67
CA SER A 155 -7.16 7.22 14.85
C SER A 155 -5.81 7.93 14.83
N GLY A 156 -5.82 9.24 15.05
CA GLY A 156 -4.66 10.00 15.54
C GLY A 156 -4.28 9.65 16.98
N ALA A 157 -4.34 8.36 17.34
CA ALA A 157 -4.10 7.82 18.66
C ALA A 157 -2.63 7.37 18.75
N ALA A 158 -1.77 8.29 19.18
CA ALA A 158 -0.40 7.96 19.52
C ALA A 158 -0.38 6.89 20.63
N LEU A 159 0.04 5.67 20.29
CA LEU A 159 0.30 4.60 21.25
C LEU A 159 1.55 4.94 22.06
N ALA A 160 1.38 5.71 23.13
CA ALA A 160 2.40 5.86 24.15
C ALA A 160 2.65 4.49 24.81
N PRO A 161 3.91 4.07 25.01
CA PRO A 161 4.21 2.81 25.68
C PRO A 161 3.71 2.85 27.13
N ALA A 162 2.95 1.83 27.53
CA ALA A 162 2.40 1.73 28.86
C ALA A 162 3.52 1.48 29.89
N SER A 163 3.88 2.52 30.65
CA SER A 163 4.74 2.40 31.82
C SER A 163 3.95 1.86 33.01
N ASP A 164 4.36 0.69 33.50
CA ASP A 164 3.82 0.02 34.67
C ASP A 164 4.06 0.85 35.94
N GLY A 165 3.03 1.04 36.79
CA GLY A 165 3.08 2.06 37.85
C GLY A 165 1.88 2.06 38.81
N TYR A 166 2.08 1.50 40.00
CA TYR A 166 1.13 1.46 41.12
C TYR A 166 0.62 2.84 41.60
N GLY A 167 -0.68 2.94 41.91
CA GLY A 167 -1.13 3.43 43.23
C GLY A 167 -1.81 4.82 43.41
N ARG A 168 -3.15 4.79 43.58
CA ARG A 168 -4.01 5.60 44.48
C ARG A 168 -4.06 7.16 44.44
N GLN A 169 -5.20 7.65 43.92
CA GLN A 169 -6.33 8.28 44.67
C GLN A 169 -6.32 9.78 45.10
N LEU A 170 -7.55 10.36 45.11
CA LEU A 170 -8.02 11.70 45.55
C LEU A 170 -7.87 12.81 44.48
N THR A 171 -8.79 13.77 44.29
CA THR A 171 -9.74 14.46 45.21
C THR A 171 -11.14 14.77 44.62
N GLU A 172 -12.02 15.38 45.43
CA GLU A 172 -13.47 15.63 45.23
C GLU A 172 -13.84 16.93 44.47
N GLY A 173 -15.11 17.04 44.01
CA GLY A 173 -15.76 18.25 43.50
C GLY A 173 -17.31 18.11 43.49
N PRO A 174 -18.11 19.19 43.67
CA PRO A 174 -19.38 19.10 44.41
C PRO A 174 -20.67 18.96 43.58
N ALA A 175 -21.77 18.65 44.28
CA ALA A 175 -23.10 18.33 43.75
C ALA A 175 -24.11 19.49 43.76
N ALA A 176 -25.17 19.37 42.94
CA ALA A 176 -26.47 20.02 43.15
C ALA A 176 -27.64 19.19 42.56
N SER A 177 -28.71 19.08 43.36
CA SER A 177 -30.11 18.68 43.09
C SER A 177 -30.71 19.17 41.73
N THR A 178 -31.74 18.63 41.07
CA THR A 178 -32.67 17.46 41.18
C THR A 178 -33.47 17.40 39.85
N GLY A 179 -34.21 16.37 39.43
CA GLY A 179 -34.58 15.07 40.04
C GLY A 179 -36.10 14.79 39.94
N TYR A 180 -36.51 13.68 39.31
CA TYR A 180 -37.92 13.20 39.24
C TYR A 180 -37.96 11.66 39.19
N SER A 181 -39.01 11.06 39.77
CA SER A 181 -39.18 9.61 39.90
C SER A 181 -39.74 8.93 38.64
N GLY A 182 -39.29 7.71 38.37
CA GLY A 182 -39.71 6.90 37.22
C GLY A 182 -39.23 5.45 37.35
N GLU A 183 -39.93 4.66 38.17
CA GLU A 183 -39.61 3.27 38.50
C GLU A 183 -40.14 2.30 37.45
N TYR A 184 -39.29 1.49 36.79
CA TYR A 184 -39.67 0.21 36.19
C TYR A 184 -38.46 -0.70 35.87
N GLY A 185 -38.56 -1.98 36.26
CA GLY A 185 -38.05 -3.13 35.50
C GLY A 185 -36.53 -3.33 35.33
N ARG A 186 -35.90 -4.05 36.26
CA ARG A 186 -34.56 -4.66 36.06
C ARG A 186 -34.65 -5.87 35.11
N GLN A 187 -33.96 -5.85 33.97
CA GLN A 187 -33.52 -7.05 33.26
C GLN A 187 -32.01 -7.00 33.00
N LEU A 188 -31.31 -8.06 33.37
CA LEU A 188 -29.93 -8.28 32.96
C LEU A 188 -29.92 -8.72 31.49
N SER A 189 -28.91 -8.24 30.75
CA SER A 189 -28.48 -8.86 29.49
C SER A 189 -26.97 -9.03 29.56
N GLU A 190 -26.52 -10.29 29.55
CA GLU A 190 -25.11 -10.64 29.57
C GLU A 190 -24.42 -10.19 28.26
N GLY A 191 -23.26 -9.55 28.38
CA GLY A 191 -22.43 -9.21 27.23
C GLY A 191 -21.75 -10.46 26.65
N PRO A 192 -21.42 -10.49 25.34
CA PRO A 192 -20.71 -11.62 24.74
C PRO A 192 -19.34 -11.85 25.40
N ALA A 193 -18.99 -13.12 25.60
CA ALA A 193 -17.68 -13.51 26.10
C ALA A 193 -16.56 -13.04 25.15
N ALA A 194 -15.41 -12.68 25.71
CA ALA A 194 -14.22 -12.35 24.92
C ALA A 194 -13.75 -13.58 24.11
N SER A 195 -13.45 -13.38 22.82
CA SER A 195 -12.82 -14.40 21.99
C SER A 195 -11.44 -14.79 22.56
N PRO A 196 -11.02 -16.06 22.45
CA PRO A 196 -9.69 -16.48 22.88
C PRO A 196 -8.60 -15.79 22.03
N ALA A 197 -7.49 -15.45 22.67
CA ALA A 197 -6.31 -14.95 21.98
C ALA A 197 -5.65 -16.10 21.22
N ILE A 198 -5.42 -15.91 19.92
CA ILE A 198 -4.61 -16.80 19.08
C ILE A 198 -3.15 -16.71 19.53
N THR A 199 -2.53 -17.87 19.73
CA THR A 199 -1.16 -18.01 20.23
C THR A 199 -0.17 -18.12 19.08
N PHE A 200 1.11 -17.85 19.35
CA PHE A 200 2.16 -17.82 18.31
C PHE A 200 2.32 -19.18 17.60
N ASP A 201 1.95 -20.28 18.26
CA ASP A 201 1.97 -21.64 17.72
C ASP A 201 0.90 -21.90 16.62
N ASP A 202 -0.16 -21.09 16.55
CA ASP A 202 -1.21 -21.22 15.51
C ASP A 202 -0.74 -20.71 14.13
N MET A 203 0.38 -19.98 14.06
CA MET A 203 0.86 -19.31 12.84
C MET A 203 1.58 -20.25 11.85
N GLU A 204 2.18 -21.35 12.34
CA GLU A 204 3.00 -22.28 11.56
C GLU A 204 2.16 -23.21 10.65
N ALA A 205 0.86 -23.38 10.97
CA ALA A 205 -0.02 -24.35 10.30
C ALA A 205 -0.74 -23.81 9.04
N ALA A 206 -0.59 -22.52 8.71
CA ALA A 206 -1.42 -21.82 7.74
C ALA A 206 -0.73 -21.47 6.41
N ALA A 207 0.43 -22.06 6.11
CA ALA A 207 1.19 -21.81 4.88
C ALA A 207 0.98 -22.90 3.80
N PRO A 208 0.09 -22.70 2.82
CA PRO A 208 0.25 -23.28 1.50
C PRO A 208 1.24 -22.41 0.70
N TRP A 209 2.25 -23.08 0.15
CA TRP A 209 3.17 -22.58 -0.86
C TRP A 209 2.47 -22.39 -2.22
#